data_AF-A0A258IG13-F1
#
_entry.id   AF-A0A258IG13-F1
#
_cell.length_a   1.000
_cell.length_b   1.000
_cell.length_c   1.000
_cell.angle_alpha   90.00
_cell.angle_beta   90.00
_cell.angle_gamma   90.00
#
_symmetry.space_group_name_H-M   'P 1'
#
loop_
_entity.id
_entity.type
_entity.pdbx_description
1 polymer ?
#
loop_
_entity_poly.entity_id
_entity_poly.type
_entity_poly.pdbx_seq_one_letter_code
_entity_poly.pdbx_strand_id
1 'polypeptide(L)'
;MKSPVVKRSIVIAGHKTSVSLEDAFWDALKEIASSRRLTLSDLVATIDSSRTQGNLSSAIRLFVLDHYRGHAAPSRASSTSDRTGATGTPVA
;
A
#
# COMPACT_ATOMS: atom_id res chain seq x y z
N MET A 1 -18.92 -11.12 -13.03
CA MET A 1 -19.18 -10.90 -11.58
C MET A 1 -19.36 -9.40 -11.38
N LYS A 2 -20.53 -8.95 -10.91
CA LYS A 2 -20.73 -7.51 -10.63
C LYS A 2 -20.27 -7.26 -9.21
N SER A 3 -19.12 -6.61 -9.02
CA SER A 3 -18.75 -6.07 -7.71
C SER A 3 -19.57 -4.80 -7.50
N PRO A 4 -20.58 -4.76 -6.62
CA PRO A 4 -21.28 -3.52 -6.34
C PRO A 4 -20.28 -2.58 -5.66
N VAL A 5 -20.03 -1.43 -6.26
CA VAL A 5 -19.31 -0.36 -5.58
C VAL A 5 -20.22 0.19 -4.49
N VAL A 6 -19.85 0.00 -3.22
CA VAL A 6 -20.62 0.42 -2.06
C VAL A 6 -20.08 1.74 -1.51
N LYS A 7 -20.97 2.71 -1.35
CA LYS A 7 -20.68 3.99 -0.70
C LYS A 7 -20.76 3.83 0.81
N ARG A 8 -19.69 4.14 1.53
CA ARG A 8 -19.64 4.17 2.99
C ARG A 8 -19.11 5.51 3.47
N SER A 9 -19.51 5.91 4.67
CA SER A 9 -19.04 7.14 5.28
C SER A 9 -18.06 6.84 6.40
N ILE A 10 -16.93 7.56 6.39
CA ILE A 10 -15.81 7.37 7.32
C ILE A 10 -15.41 8.76 7.83
N VAL A 11 -15.05 8.82 9.11
CA VAL A 11 -14.49 10.03 9.71
C VAL A 11 -12.98 10.02 9.49
N ILE A 12 -12.47 11.04 8.80
CA ILE A 12 -11.06 11.22 8.48
C ILE A 12 -10.66 12.60 9.00
N ALA A 13 -9.66 12.67 9.89
CA ALA A 13 -9.20 13.93 10.50
C ALA A 13 -10.34 14.80 11.08
N GLY A 14 -11.37 14.18 11.66
CA GLY A 14 -12.55 14.88 12.21
C GLY A 14 -13.62 15.25 11.18
N HIS A 15 -13.39 15.01 9.90
CA HIS A 15 -14.35 15.30 8.83
C HIS A 15 -15.01 14.01 8.31
N LYS A 16 -16.34 14.05 8.15
CA LYS A 16 -17.10 12.93 7.58
C LYS A 16 -16.94 12.91 6.06
N THR A 17 -16.22 11.92 5.56
CA THR A 17 -15.96 11.70 4.13
C THR A 17 -16.77 10.52 3.64
N SER A 18 -17.36 10.64 2.43
CA SER A 18 -18.02 9.51 1.77
C SER A 18 -17.10 8.91 0.71
N VAL A 19 -16.91 7.60 0.76
CA VAL A 19 -16.02 6.86 -0.15
C VAL A 19 -16.80 5.73 -0.79
N SER A 20 -16.65 5.57 -2.10
CA SER A 20 -17.28 4.51 -2.90
C SER A 20 -16.21 3.51 -3.34
N LEU A 21 -16.33 2.26 -2.87
CA LEU A 21 -15.39 1.17 -3.13
C LEU A 21 -16.10 -0.17 -3.24
N GLU A 22 -15.50 -1.12 -3.97
CA GLU A 22 -15.92 -2.50 -4.04
C GLU A 22 -15.78 -3.17 -2.65
N ASP A 23 -16.69 -4.08 -2.31
CA ASP A 23 -16.67 -4.75 -0.99
C ASP A 23 -15.35 -5.45 -0.67
N ALA A 24 -14.72 -6.06 -1.69
CA ALA A 24 -13.40 -6.69 -1.53
C ALA A 24 -12.32 -5.71 -1.03
N PHE A 25 -12.35 -4.44 -1.46
CA PHE A 25 -11.41 -3.43 -0.95
C PHE A 25 -11.77 -3.00 0.47
N TRP A 26 -13.05 -2.97 0.81
CA TRP A 26 -13.47 -2.68 2.18
C TRP A 26 -13.02 -3.75 3.16
N ASP A 27 -13.13 -5.01 2.79
CA ASP A 27 -12.75 -6.12 3.66
C ASP A 27 -11.23 -6.22 3.78
N ALA A 28 -10.49 -6.06 2.67
CA ALA A 28 -9.04 -5.92 2.69
C ALA A 28 -8.55 -4.78 3.59
N LEU A 29 -9.20 -3.61 3.56
CA LEU A 29 -8.84 -2.50 4.45
C LEU A 29 -9.01 -2.87 5.94
N LYS A 30 -10.07 -3.60 6.29
CA LYS A 30 -10.29 -4.06 7.68
C LYS A 30 -9.19 -5.05 8.09
N GLU A 31 -8.85 -6.01 7.23
CA GLU A 31 -7.78 -6.98 7.47
C GLU A 31 -6.42 -6.29 7.69
N ILE A 32 -6.08 -5.32 6.83
CA ILE A 32 -4.83 -4.55 6.95
C ILE A 32 -4.83 -3.71 8.23
N ALA A 33 -5.95 -3.07 8.57
CA ALA A 33 -6.08 -2.29 9.80
C ALA A 33 -5.90 -3.19 11.04
N SER A 34 -6.56 -4.34 11.07
CA SER A 34 -6.45 -5.32 12.15
C SER A 34 -5.03 -5.86 12.30
N SER A 35 -4.35 -6.23 11.20
CA SER A 35 -2.97 -6.72 11.26
C SER A 35 -1.98 -5.66 11.78
N ARG A 36 -2.25 -4.38 11.52
CA ARG A 36 -1.45 -3.24 11.99
C ARG A 36 -1.88 -2.68 13.34
N ARG A 37 -2.93 -3.24 13.97
CA ARG A 37 -3.56 -2.72 15.21
C ARG A 37 -3.98 -1.24 15.09
N LEU A 38 -4.51 -0.86 13.93
CA LEU A 38 -5.07 0.47 13.65
C LEU A 38 -6.59 0.37 13.51
N THR A 39 -7.30 1.47 13.73
CA THR A 39 -8.70 1.54 13.30
C THR A 39 -8.77 1.73 11.78
N LEU A 40 -9.93 1.39 11.18
CA LEU A 40 -10.17 1.66 9.76
C LEU A 40 -10.02 3.15 9.43
N SER A 41 -10.49 4.03 10.33
CA SER A 41 -10.38 5.48 10.19
C SER A 41 -8.91 5.93 10.21
N ASP A 42 -8.09 5.40 11.11
CA ASP A 42 -6.66 5.76 11.21
C ASP A 42 -5.89 5.32 9.96
N LEU A 43 -6.18 4.12 9.46
CA LEU A 43 -5.57 3.62 8.22
C LEU A 43 -5.96 4.49 7.03
N VAL A 44 -7.24 4.81 6.88
CA VAL A 44 -7.73 5.65 5.79
C VAL A 44 -7.20 7.08 5.90
N ALA A 45 -7.07 7.63 7.11
CA ALA A 45 -6.45 8.94 7.34
C ALA A 45 -4.97 8.95 6.96
N THR A 46 -4.24 7.87 7.27
CA THR A 46 -2.85 7.71 6.84
C THR A 46 -2.74 7.73 5.31
N ILE A 47 -3.59 6.95 4.62
CA ILE A 47 -3.65 6.91 3.15
C ILE A 47 -3.98 8.30 2.59
N ASP A 48 -4.99 8.98 3.14
CA ASP A 48 -5.40 10.33 2.73
C ASP A 48 -4.30 11.36 2.93
N SER A 49 -3.51 11.26 4.00
CA SER A 49 -2.38 12.17 4.25
C SER A 49 -1.17 11.93 3.33
N SER A 50 -0.97 10.68 2.90
CA SER A 50 0.17 10.29 2.04
C SER A 50 -0.09 10.47 0.54
N ARG A 51 -1.35 10.71 0.12
CA ARG A 51 -1.67 10.79 -1.30
C ARG A 51 -1.14 12.09 -1.90
N THR A 52 -0.40 11.98 -3.00
CA THR A 52 0.14 13.15 -3.71
C THR A 52 -0.88 13.77 -4.66
N GLN A 53 -1.71 12.93 -5.31
CA GLN A 53 -2.72 13.33 -6.30
C GLN A 53 -3.87 12.32 -6.35
N GLY A 54 -5.03 12.74 -6.89
CA GLY A 54 -6.19 11.87 -7.12
C GLY A 54 -7.20 11.80 -5.97
N ASN A 55 -8.29 11.06 -6.21
CA ASN A 55 -9.35 10.86 -5.23
C ASN A 55 -9.02 9.74 -4.22
N LEU A 56 -9.64 9.79 -3.05
CA LEU A 56 -9.39 8.86 -1.95
C LEU A 56 -9.72 7.40 -2.32
N SER A 57 -10.77 7.15 -3.11
CA SER A 57 -11.10 5.79 -3.57
C SER A 57 -9.95 5.18 -4.38
N SER A 58 -9.37 5.91 -5.32
CA SER A 58 -8.22 5.43 -6.10
C SER A 58 -6.98 5.22 -5.24
N ALA A 59 -6.70 6.14 -4.30
CA ALA A 59 -5.59 6.01 -3.37
C ALA A 59 -5.71 4.73 -2.51
N ILE A 60 -6.91 4.44 -2.00
CA ILE A 60 -7.19 3.21 -1.25
C ILE A 60 -6.94 1.96 -2.09
N ARG A 61 -7.45 1.92 -3.34
CA ARG A 61 -7.26 0.74 -4.20
C ARG A 61 -5.79 0.45 -4.47
N LEU A 62 -5.00 1.49 -4.74
CA LEU A 62 -3.56 1.37 -4.97
C LEU A 62 -2.83 0.94 -3.69
N PHE A 63 -3.19 1.50 -2.54
CA PHE A 63 -2.61 1.11 -1.25
C PHE A 63 -2.85 -0.38 -0.94
N VAL A 64 -4.09 -0.86 -1.12
CA VAL A 64 -4.44 -2.27 -0.91
C VAL A 64 -3.67 -3.16 -1.89
N LEU A 65 -3.61 -2.78 -3.16
CA LEU A 65 -2.85 -3.52 -4.17
C LEU A 65 -1.36 -3.61 -3.80
N ASP A 66 -0.74 -2.49 -3.41
CA ASP A 66 0.66 -2.44 -3.01
C ASP A 66 0.93 -3.29 -1.76
N HIS A 67 0.05 -3.22 -0.76
CA HIS A 67 0.12 -4.06 0.43
C HIS A 67 0.24 -5.54 0.04
N TYR A 68 -0.71 -6.09 -0.74
CA TYR A 68 -0.66 -7.51 -1.08
C TYR A 68 0.43 -7.86 -2.10
N ARG A 69 0.86 -6.93 -2.98
CA ARG A 69 2.02 -7.16 -3.86
C ARG A 69 3.34 -7.23 -3.09
N GLY A 70 3.52 -6.39 -2.07
CA GLY A 70 4.68 -6.42 -1.18
C GLY A 70 4.75 -7.70 -0.33
N HIS A 71 3.61 -8.30 0.00
CA HIS A 71 3.55 -9.59 0.70
C HIS A 71 3.64 -10.80 -0.25
N ALA A 72 3.25 -10.65 -1.53
CA ALA A 72 3.35 -11.70 -2.54
C ALA A 72 4.77 -11.89 -3.11
N ALA A 73 5.70 -10.97 -2.84
CA ALA A 73 7.08 -11.06 -3.30
C ALA A 73 8.05 -11.33 -2.14
N PRO A 74 8.26 -12.61 -1.73
CA PRO A 74 9.50 -12.96 -1.07
C PRO A 74 10.62 -13.05 -2.13
N SER A 75 11.69 -12.28 -1.91
CA SER A 75 13.02 -12.41 -2.53
C SER A 75 13.20 -11.99 -4.00
N ARG A 76 13.75 -10.79 -4.19
CA ARG A 76 14.82 -10.42 -5.17
C ARG A 76 15.19 -8.95 -4.88
N ALA A 77 16.38 -8.56 -4.47
CA ALA A 77 17.65 -9.24 -4.32
C ALA A 77 18.49 -8.46 -3.29
N SER A 78 18.98 -9.14 -2.27
CA SER A 78 20.20 -8.75 -1.57
C SER A 78 21.39 -9.33 -2.35
N SER A 79 21.75 -8.70 -3.47
CA SER A 79 23.08 -8.90 -4.06
C SER A 79 24.00 -7.84 -3.49
N THR A 80 24.61 -8.25 -2.38
CA THR A 80 25.81 -7.72 -1.74
C THR A 80 26.72 -6.97 -2.71
N SER A 81 26.75 -5.65 -2.56
CA SER A 81 27.90 -4.84 -2.90
C SER A 81 28.98 -5.19 -1.89
N ASP A 82 29.97 -6.01 -2.25
CA ASP A 82 31.26 -5.93 -1.59
C ASP A 82 32.44 -6.50 -2.41
N ARG A 83 33.56 -5.75 -2.32
CA ARG A 83 34.91 -5.94 -2.89
C ARG A 83 35.14 -5.57 -4.35
N THR A 84 35.51 -4.32 -4.64
CA THR A 84 36.86 -3.70 -4.48
C THR A 84 37.84 -4.27 -5.50
N GLY A 85 38.21 -3.42 -6.46
CA GLY A 85 39.07 -3.76 -7.58
C GLY A 85 40.56 -3.85 -7.24
N ALA A 86 41.31 -4.32 -8.22
CA ALA A 86 42.59 -3.75 -8.61
C ALA A 86 42.99 -4.37 -9.96
N THR A 87 43.13 -3.49 -10.93
CA THR A 87 43.69 -3.68 -12.26
C THR A 87 45.14 -4.18 -12.17
N GLY A 88 45.52 -5.12 -13.02
CA GLY A 88 46.91 -5.56 -13.16
C GLY A 88 47.07 -6.64 -14.22
N THR A 89 47.23 -6.24 -15.48
CA THR A 89 47.70 -7.07 -16.60
C THR A 89 49.15 -6.63 -16.96
N PRO A 90 49.92 -7.37 -17.77
CA PRO A 90 50.89 -8.43 -17.40
C PRO A 90 52.35 -8.06 -17.77
N VAL A 91 53.36 -8.83 -17.33
CA VAL A 91 54.65 -8.91 -18.07
C VAL A 91 55.42 -10.21 -17.79
N ALA A 92 55.67 -10.98 -18.85
CA ALA A 92 56.91 -11.65 -19.25
C ALA A 92 56.60 -12.56 -20.45
#